data_AF-A0A6M1SQH7-F1
#
_entry.id   AF-A0A6M1SQH7-F1
#
_cell.length_a   1.000
_cell.length_b   1.000
_cell.length_c   1.000
_cell.angle_alpha   90.00
_cell.angle_beta   90.00
_cell.angle_gamma   90.00
#
_symmetry.space_group_name_H-M   'P 1'
#
loop_
_entity.id
_entity.type
_entity.pdbx_description
1 polymer ?
#
loop_
_entity_poly.entity_id
_entity_poly.type
_entity_poly.pdbx_seq_one_letter_code
_entity_poly.pdbx_strand_id
1 'polypeptide(L)' 'MTDAPLQEFQVESFNTDPEGRSQQSDVCMVFAHSPKAAAMKALSEDLHEIGNVRRLRARVTGVDAVGRKRVTALYSQL' A
#
# COMPACT_ATOMS: atom_id res chain seq x y z
N MET A 1 23.56 13.14 2.21
CA MET A 1 22.22 12.62 1.87
C MET A 1 21.80 11.74 3.02
N THR A 2 20.88 12.21 3.87
CA THR A 2 20.35 11.40 4.97
C THR A 2 19.28 10.51 4.38
N ASP A 3 19.65 9.28 4.03
CA ASP A 3 18.65 8.26 3.73
C ASP A 3 17.81 8.06 4.98
N ALA A 4 16.51 8.33 4.88
CA ALA A 4 15.59 8.03 5.96
C ALA A 4 15.67 6.52 6.23
N PRO A 5 15.66 6.06 7.50
CA PRO A 5 15.71 4.64 7.78
C PRO A 5 14.53 3.92 7.12
N LEU A 6 14.78 2.74 6.54
CA LEU A 6 13.71 1.87 6.06
C LEU A 6 12.80 1.52 7.24
N GLN A 7 11.52 1.79 7.09
CA GLN A 7 10.47 1.40 8.03
C GLN A 7 9.62 0.31 7.42
N GLU A 8 9.11 -0.56 8.28
CA GLU A 8 8.15 -1.59 7.90
C GLU A 8 6.75 -0.99 7.84
N PHE A 9 6.08 -1.20 6.71
CA PHE A 9 4.72 -0.76 6.47
C PHE A 9 3.85 -1.96 6.12
N GLN A 10 2.69 -2.06 6.77
CA GLN A 10 1.67 -3.00 6.34
C GLN A 10 0.87 -2.34 5.21
N VAL A 11 0.86 -2.96 4.04
CA VAL A 11 0.13 -2.48 2.87
C VAL A 11 -0.99 -3.45 2.57
N GLU A 12 -2.22 -2.96 2.63
CA GLU A 12 -3.41 -3.68 2.18
C GLU A 12 -3.75 -3.16 0.79
N SER A 13 -3.42 -3.93 -0.24
CA SER A 13 -3.86 -3.65 -1.59
C SER A 13 -5.22 -4.28 -1.84
N PHE A 14 -6.07 -3.61 -2.60
CA PHE A 14 -7.37 -4.16 -2.95
C PHE A 14 -7.84 -3.66 -4.30
N ASN A 15 -8.55 -4.55 -4.99
CA ASN A 15 -9.25 -4.22 -6.22
C ASN A 15 -10.66 -3.74 -5.90
N THR A 16 -11.07 -2.65 -6.55
CA THR A 16 -12.44 -2.15 -6.46
C THR A 16 -13.28 -2.65 -7.63
N ASP A 17 -14.53 -3.02 -7.38
CA ASP A 17 -15.53 -3.25 -8.42
C ASP A 17 -15.80 -1.94 -9.22
N PRO A 18 -16.54 -1.97 -10.34
CA PRO A 18 -16.86 -0.74 -11.08
C PRO A 18 -17.68 0.27 -10.26
N GLU A 19 -18.30 -0.19 -9.17
CA GLU A 19 -19.07 0.61 -8.21
C GLU A 19 -18.21 1.08 -7.02
N GLY A 20 -16.90 0.80 -7.03
CA GLY A 20 -15.94 1.24 -6.00
C GLY A 20 -15.86 0.35 -4.76
N ARG A 21 -16.52 -0.82 -4.74
CA ARG A 21 -16.54 -1.74 -3.60
C ARG A 21 -15.31 -2.66 -3.61
N SER A 22 -14.67 -2.84 -2.46
CA SER A 22 -13.54 -3.76 -2.31
C SER A 22 -13.99 -5.21 -2.55
N GLN A 23 -13.38 -5.89 -3.52
CA GLN A 23 -13.71 -7.30 -3.84
C GLN A 23 -12.66 -8.30 -3.35
N GLN A 24 -11.39 -7.92 -3.38
CA GLN A 24 -10.28 -8.76 -2.96
C GLN A 24 -9.21 -7.86 -2.38
N SER A 25 -8.69 -8.24 -1.22
CA SER A 25 -7.63 -7.52 -0.52
C SER A 25 -6.49 -8.45 -0.19
N ASP A 26 -5.29 -8.08 -0.60
CA ASP A 26 -4.06 -8.76 -0.22
C ASP A 26 -3.27 -7.86 0.74
N VAL A 27 -2.68 -8.47 1.76
CA VAL A 27 -1.96 -7.74 2.81
C VAL A 27 -0.51 -8.19 2.78
N CYS A 28 0.39 -7.26 2.49
CA CYS A 28 1.82 -7.51 2.45
C CYS A 28 2.58 -6.55 3.39
N MET A 29 3.77 -6.97 3.82
CA MET A 29 4.66 -6.16 4.64
C MET A 29 5.79 -5.63 3.75
N VAL A 30 5.95 -4.31 3.72
CA VAL A 30 6.86 -3.63 2.81
C VAL A 30 7.81 -2.73 3.58
N PHE A 31 9.12 -2.95 3.41
CA PHE A 31 10.14 -2.01 3.86
C PHE A 31 10.28 -0.86 2.87
N ALA A 32 10.06 0.36 3.35
CA ALA A 32 10.17 1.56 2.53
C ALA A 32 10.64 2.78 3.35
N HIS A 33 11.07 3.83 2.65
CA HIS A 33 11.45 5.10 3.29
C HIS A 33 10.23 5.99 3.61
N SER A 34 9.05 5.65 3.09
CA SER A 34 7.80 6.37 3.35
C SER A 34 6.58 5.49 3.08
N PRO A 35 5.41 5.84 3.66
CA PRO A 35 4.16 5.15 3.36
C PRO A 35 3.82 5.18 1.87
N LYS A 36 4.08 6.31 1.19
CA LYS A 36 3.83 6.42 -0.26
C LYS A 36 4.71 5.45 -1.05
N ALA A 37 5.99 5.33 -0.70
CA ALA A 37 6.88 4.38 -1.37
C ALA A 37 6.45 2.92 -1.13
N ALA A 38 5.97 2.59 0.08
CA ALA A 38 5.41 1.28 0.39
C ALA A 38 4.17 0.97 -0.47
N ALA A 39 3.24 1.92 -0.56
CA ALA A 39 2.06 1.80 -1.41
C ALA A 39 2.44 1.59 -2.88
N MET A 40 3.35 2.41 -3.42
CA MET A 40 3.76 2.30 -4.82
C MET A 40 4.42 0.95 -5.14
N LYS A 41 5.20 0.41 -4.20
CA LYS A 41 5.82 -0.91 -4.37
C LYS A 41 4.77 -2.02 -4.41
N ALA A 42 3.86 -2.05 -3.43
CA ALA A 42 2.79 -3.04 -3.40
C ALA A 42 1.86 -2.92 -4.63
N LEU A 43 1.44 -1.70 -4.97
CA LEU A 43 0.62 -1.44 -6.15
C LEU A 43 1.32 -1.93 -7.42
N SER A 44 2.62 -1.69 -7.59
CA SER A 44 3.34 -2.11 -8.80
C SER A 44 3.47 -3.63 -8.93
N GLU A 45 3.55 -4.34 -7.81
CA GLU A 45 3.54 -5.81 -7.77
C GLU A 45 2.14 -6.34 -8.16
N ASP A 46 1.06 -5.82 -7.55
CA ASP A 46 -0.31 -6.29 -7.85
C ASP A 46 -0.83 -5.85 -9.22
N LEU A 47 -0.30 -4.76 -9.78
CA LEU A 47 -0.60 -4.34 -11.15
C LEU A 47 -0.24 -5.40 -12.18
N HIS A 48 0.85 -6.14 -11.96
CA HIS A 48 1.24 -7.23 -12.85
C HIS A 48 0.19 -8.34 -12.87
N GLU A 49 -0.53 -8.53 -11.77
CA GLU A 49 -1.55 -9.58 -11.64
C GLU A 49 -2.93 -9.13 -12.12
N ILE A 50 -3.34 -7.89 -11.81
CA ILE A 50 -4.73 -7.43 -11.99
C ILE A 50 -4.95 -6.68 -13.32
N GLY A 51 -3.89 -6.15 -13.96
CA GLY A 51 -3.94 -5.52 -15.29
C GLY A 51 -4.74 -4.21 -15.40
N ASN A 52 -5.55 -3.83 -14.41
CA ASN A 52 -6.35 -2.60 -14.39
C ASN A 52 -5.96 -1.64 -13.26
N VAL A 53 -5.06 -0.71 -13.59
CA VAL A 53 -4.48 0.29 -12.68
C VAL A 53 -5.49 1.19 -11.99
N ARG A 54 -6.64 1.48 -12.63
CA ARG A 54 -7.59 2.48 -12.11
C ARG A 54 -8.36 1.99 -10.89
N ARG A 55 -8.45 0.68 -10.74
CA ARG A 55 -9.27 -0.01 -9.74
C ARG A 55 -8.43 -0.53 -8.57
N LEU A 56 -7.11 -0.44 -8.69
CA LEU A 56 -6.20 -0.81 -7.63
C LEU A 56 -6.07 0.34 -6.63
N ARG A 57 -6.17 0.00 -5.35
CA ARG A 57 -6.00 0.90 -4.21
C ARG A 57 -5.09 0.22 -3.20
N ALA A 58 -4.24 1.00 -2.55
CA ALA A 58 -3.39 0.51 -1.46
C ALA A 58 -3.65 1.36 -0.22
N ARG A 59 -3.97 0.71 0.88
CA ARG A 59 -4.04 1.30 2.20
C ARG A 59 -2.75 0.96 2.93
N VAL A 60 -2.00 2.00 3.28
CA VAL A 60 -0.73 1.81 4.00
C VAL A 60 -0.94 2.13 5.46
N THR A 61 -0.47 1.23 6.30
CA THR A 61 -0.45 1.36 7.75
C THR A 61 1.00 1.38 8.22
N GLY A 62 1.43 2.50 8.79
CA GLY A 62 2.72 2.59 9.48
C GLY A 62 2.67 1.82 10.80
N VAL A 63 3.63 0.94 11.03
CA VAL A 63 3.80 0.24 12.30
C VAL A 63 4.96 0.90 13.03
N ASP A 64 4.69 1.57 14.15
CA ASP A 64 5.78 2.09 14.98
C ASP A 64 6.48 0.96 15.77
N ALA A 65 7.65 1.24 16.34
CA ALA A 65 8.42 0.27 17.13
C ALA A 65 7.69 -0.25 18.39
N VAL A 66 6.53 0.32 18.72
CA VAL A 66 5.67 -0.05 19.86
C VAL A 66 4.43 -0.83 19.36
N GLY A 67 4.34 -1.14 18.06
CA GLY A 67 3.20 -1.83 17.45
C GLY A 67 1.95 -0.97 17.30
N ARG A 68 2.03 0.35 17.52
CA ARG A 68 0.89 1.25 17.29
C ARG A 68 0.80 1.54 15.81
N LYS A 69 -0.36 1.21 15.25
CA LYS A 69 -0.75 1.53 13.87
C LYS A 69 -0.96 3.03 13.77
N ARG A 70 -0.05 3.73 13.09
CA ARG A 70 -0.17 5.18 12.87
C ARG A 70 -0.14 5.46 11.37
N VAL A 71 -1.23 6.11 10.95
CA VAL A 71 -1.57 6.59 9.60
C VAL A 71 -2.08 5.51 8.66
N THR A 72 -3.30 5.76 8.17
CA THR A 72 -4.07 4.97 7.20
C THR A 72 -4.23 5.83 5.95
N ALA A 73 -3.22 5.85 5.09
CA ALA A 73 -3.29 6.64 3.86
C ALA A 73 -3.70 5.73 2.70
N LEU A 74 -4.72 6.16 1.96
CA LEU A 74 -5.18 5.52 0.73
C LEU A 74 -4.40 6.12 -0.44
N TYR A 75 -3.73 5.24 -1.19
CA TYR A 75 -2.99 5.59 -2.38
C TYR A 75 -3.61 4.90 -3.60
N SER A 76 -3.66 5.63 -4.71
CA SER A 76 -4.04 5.13 -6.03
C SER A 76 -2.97 5.53 -7.04
N GLN A 77 -2.73 4.66 -8.01
CA GLN A 77 -1.81 4.94 -9.11
C GLN A 77 -2.57 5.70 -10.21
N LEU A 78 -2.73 7.01 -10.00
CA LEU A 78 -3.30 7.97 -10.97
C LEU A 78 -2.34 9.14 -11.14
#